data_AF-A0A174FAQ2-F1
#
_entry.id   AF-A0A174FAQ2-F1
#
_cell.length_a   1.000
_cell.length_b   1.000
_cell.length_c   1.000
_cell.angle_alpha   90.00
_cell.angle_beta   90.00
_cell.angle_gamma   90.00
#
_symmetry.space_group_name_H-M   'P 1'
#
loop_
_entity.id
_entity.type
_entity.pdbx_description
1 polymer ?
#
loop_
_entity_poly.entity_id
_entity_poly.type
_entity_poly.pdbx_seq_one_letter_code
_entity_poly.pdbx_strand_id
1 'polypeptide(L)'
;MGHESCGAVTATYNEVIKGEKVTGNMESFVEKITPSINKEGTVDDAIHTNIDRVVQEISEDEAIKTLIQQGKIKVVGAYYNLDGVVNFNE
;
A
#
# COMPACT_ATOMS: atom_id res chain seq x y z
N MET A 1 -4.75 5.65 -2.09
CA MET A 1 -3.84 6.14 -3.14
C MET A 1 -2.42 5.96 -2.65
N GLY A 2 -1.60 5.22 -3.39
CA GLY A 2 -0.15 5.21 -3.22
C GLY A 2 0.53 6.10 -4.25
N HIS A 3 1.85 6.14 -4.23
CA HIS A 3 2.62 6.98 -5.12
C HIS A 3 4.01 6.42 -5.40
N GLU A 4 4.58 6.81 -6.54
CA GLU A 4 5.96 6.54 -6.91
C GLU A 4 6.94 6.98 -5.81
N SER A 5 8.04 6.22 -5.65
CA SER A 5 9.12 6.53 -4.71
C SER A 5 8.65 6.72 -3.25
N CYS A 6 7.67 5.92 -2.81
CA CYS A 6 7.15 5.99 -1.45
C CYS A 6 8.21 5.63 -0.38
N GLY A 7 8.64 6.61 0.41
CA GLY A 7 9.70 6.43 1.40
C GLY A 7 9.41 5.36 2.47
N ALA A 8 8.17 5.24 2.93
CA ALA A 8 7.78 4.23 3.92
C ALA A 8 7.86 2.79 3.34
N VAL A 9 7.43 2.62 2.09
CA VAL A 9 7.53 1.32 1.41
C VAL A 9 8.99 0.99 1.10
N THR A 10 9.77 1.96 0.63
CA THR A 10 11.22 1.80 0.38
C THR A 10 11.97 1.40 1.65
N ALA A 11 11.71 2.07 2.78
CA ALA A 11 12.35 1.75 4.06
C ALA A 11 12.00 0.33 4.51
N THR A 12 10.73 -0.05 4.41
CA THR A 12 10.25 -1.40 4.74
C THR A 12 10.88 -2.45 3.83
N TYR A 13 10.94 -2.19 2.52
CA TYR A 13 11.57 -3.06 1.54
C TYR A 13 13.07 -3.26 1.86
N ASN A 14 13.80 -2.18 2.14
CA ASN A 14 15.21 -2.27 2.52
C ASN A 14 15.42 -3.02 3.84
N GLU A 15 14.54 -2.86 4.83
CA GLU A 15 14.61 -3.64 6.06
C GLU A 15 14.47 -5.15 5.76
N VAL A 16 13.45 -5.53 4.98
CA VAL A 16 13.16 -6.93 4.64
C VAL A 16 14.24 -7.56 3.76
N ILE A 17 14.81 -6.81 2.81
CA ILE A 17 15.74 -7.32 1.79
C ILE A 17 17.21 -7.17 2.20
N LYS A 18 17.58 -6.03 2.77
CA LYS A 18 18.97 -5.68 3.10
C LYS A 18 19.27 -5.74 4.59
N GLY A 19 18.26 -5.88 5.45
CA GLY A 19 18.43 -5.83 6.91
C GLY A 19 18.69 -4.42 7.44
N GLU A 20 18.37 -3.38 6.67
CA GLU A 20 18.49 -1.98 7.09
C GLU A 20 17.40 -1.65 8.11
N LYS A 21 17.70 -1.86 9.39
CA LYS A 21 16.71 -1.75 10.46
C LYS A 21 16.16 -0.33 10.59
N VAL A 22 14.85 -0.19 10.49
CA VAL A 22 14.09 1.02 10.79
C VAL A 22 13.79 1.05 12.29
N THR A 23 13.81 2.22 12.89
CA THR A 23 13.65 2.39 14.35
C THR A 23 12.71 3.53 14.71
N GLY A 24 12.21 3.50 15.95
CA GLY A 24 11.34 4.53 16.49
C GLY A 24 9.95 4.49 15.88
N ASN A 25 9.32 5.66 15.69
CA ASN A 25 7.92 5.74 15.26
C ASN A 25 7.64 5.10 13.89
N MET A 26 8.68 4.84 13.09
CA MET A 26 8.55 4.20 11.79
C MET A 26 8.32 2.68 11.83
N GLU A 27 8.59 2.03 12.97
CA GLU A 27 8.41 0.57 13.14
C GLU A 27 6.97 0.14 12.87
N SER A 28 6.00 0.95 13.30
CA SER A 28 4.57 0.69 13.06
C SER A 28 4.19 0.66 11.57
N PHE A 29 4.90 1.41 10.72
CA PHE A 29 4.69 1.35 9.27
C PHE A 29 5.35 0.11 8.68
N VAL A 30 6.54 -0.27 9.15
CA VAL A 30 7.22 -1.49 8.72
C VAL A 30 6.36 -2.71 8.97
N GLU A 31 5.79 -2.84 10.17
CA GLU A 31 4.90 -3.97 10.51
C GLU A 31 3.69 -4.06 9.56
N LYS A 32 3.08 -2.92 9.22
CA LYS A 32 1.91 -2.87 8.33
C LYS A 32 2.25 -3.12 6.87
N ILE A 33 3.41 -2.66 6.40
CA ILE A 33 3.82 -2.72 5.00
C ILE A 33 4.57 -4.02 4.67
N THR A 34 5.21 -4.68 5.65
CA THR A 34 5.98 -5.92 5.45
C THR A 34 5.23 -7.00 4.66
N PRO A 35 3.93 -7.25 4.90
CA PRO A 35 3.16 -8.21 4.11
C PRO A 35 3.01 -7.86 2.62
N SER A 36 3.31 -6.63 2.23
CA SER A 36 3.31 -6.14 0.84
C SER A 36 4.64 -6.37 0.13
N ILE A 37 5.69 -6.83 0.84
CA ILE A 37 7.03 -7.01 0.27
C ILE A 37 7.20 -8.42 -0.30
N ASN A 38 7.40 -8.50 -1.63
CA ASN A 38 7.89 -9.70 -2.30
C ASN A 38 9.40 -9.58 -2.51
N LYS A 39 10.17 -10.57 -2.03
CA LYS A 39 11.65 -10.55 -2.15
C LYS A 39 12.18 -10.63 -3.57
N GLU A 40 11.40 -11.22 -4.47
CA GLU A 40 11.74 -11.32 -5.89
C GLU A 40 11.18 -10.14 -6.72
N GLY A 41 10.41 -9.25 -6.09
CA GLY A 41 9.80 -8.09 -6.72
C GLY A 41 10.64 -6.82 -6.57
N THR A 42 10.15 -5.72 -7.14
CA THR A 42 10.71 -4.38 -6.99
C THR A 42 10.04 -3.61 -5.86
N VAL A 43 10.60 -2.44 -5.50
CA VAL A 43 9.94 -1.51 -4.57
C VAL A 43 8.60 -1.03 -5.13
N ASP A 44 8.50 -0.86 -6.45
CA ASP A 44 7.26 -0.41 -7.09
C ASP A 44 6.17 -1.50 -7.04
N ASP A 45 6.55 -2.77 -7.24
CA ASP A 45 5.65 -3.91 -7.02
C ASP A 45 5.12 -3.94 -5.58
N ALA A 46 5.98 -3.62 -4.61
CA ALA A 46 5.57 -3.51 -3.21
C ALA A 46 4.63 -2.33 -2.96
N ILE A 47 4.81 -1.20 -3.64
CA ILE A 47 3.90 -0.05 -3.58
C ILE A 47 2.52 -0.46 -4.10
N HIS A 48 2.46 -1.09 -5.28
CA HIS A 48 1.20 -1.59 -5.86
C HIS A 48 0.52 -2.62 -4.96
N THR A 49 1.26 -3.61 -4.47
CA THR A 49 0.74 -4.61 -3.54
C THR A 49 0.21 -3.95 -2.26
N ASN A 50 0.89 -2.92 -1.75
CA ASN A 50 0.44 -2.19 -0.57
C ASN A 50 -0.86 -1.40 -0.82
N ILE A 51 -1.02 -0.81 -2.01
CA ILE A 51 -2.28 -0.16 -2.43
C ILE A 51 -3.42 -1.18 -2.40
N ASP A 52 -3.23 -2.34 -3.02
CA ASP A 52 -4.26 -3.37 -3.13
C ASP A 52 -4.67 -3.91 -1.75
N ARG A 53 -3.69 -4.14 -0.87
CA ARG A 53 -3.95 -4.60 0.50
C ARG A 53 -4.73 -3.58 1.33
N VAL A 54 -4.40 -2.28 1.22
CA VAL A 54 -5.14 -1.21 1.91
C VAL A 54 -6.55 -1.06 1.33
N VAL A 55 -6.72 -1.20 0.02
CA VAL A 55 -8.06 -1.23 -0.61
C VAL A 55 -8.88 -2.40 -0.07
N GLN A 56 -8.29 -3.59 0.03
CA GLN A 56 -8.94 -4.76 0.60
C GLN A 56 -9.32 -4.54 2.07
N GLU A 57 -8.38 -4.07 2.91
CA GLU A 57 -8.62 -3.78 4.33
C GLU A 57 -9.80 -2.82 4.52
N ILE A 58 -9.83 -1.71 3.76
CA ILE A 58 -10.94 -0.74 3.82
C ILE A 58 -12.24 -1.35 3.32
N SER A 59 -12.19 -2.17 2.25
CA SER A 59 -13.38 -2.80 1.68
C SER A 59 -13.99 -3.88 2.56
N GLU A 60 -13.19 -4.46 3.46
CA GLU A 60 -13.60 -5.49 4.41
C GLU A 60 -14.12 -4.92 5.73
N ASP A 61 -13.88 -3.64 6.03
CA ASP A 61 -14.50 -2.95 7.16
C ASP A 61 -16.03 -3.04 7.10
N GLU A 62 -16.69 -3.46 8.18
CA GLU A 62 -18.12 -3.78 8.18
C GLU A 62 -19.02 -2.60 7.78
N ALA A 63 -18.67 -1.37 8.17
CA ALA A 63 -19.45 -0.18 7.82
C ALA A 63 -19.30 0.14 6.33
N ILE A 64 -18.08 0.05 5.80
CA ILE A 64 -17.77 0.29 4.38
C ILE A 64 -18.38 -0.81 3.51
N LYS A 65 -18.16 -2.07 3.86
CA LYS A 65 -18.66 -3.26 3.17
C LYS A 65 -20.17 -3.23 3.01
N THR A 66 -20.91 -2.82 4.05
CA THR A 66 -22.37 -2.65 3.98
C THR A 66 -22.77 -1.61 2.93
N LEU A 67 -22.06 -0.49 2.84
CA LEU A 67 -22.34 0.56 1.85
C LEU A 67 -21.95 0.14 0.42
N ILE A 68 -20.88 -0.64 0.26
CA ILE A 68 -20.49 -1.26 -1.02
C ILE A 68 -21.59 -2.21 -1.50
N GLN A 69 -22.08 -3.10 -0.63
CA GLN A 69 -23.16 -4.05 -0.96
C GLN A 69 -24.48 -3.35 -1.33
N GLN A 70 -24.74 -2.17 -0.75
CA GLN A 70 -25.87 -1.32 -1.10
C GLN A 70 -25.67 -0.53 -2.41
N GLY A 71 -24.50 -0.63 -3.05
CA GLY A 71 -24.16 0.12 -4.27
C GLY A 71 -23.98 1.62 -4.06
N LYS A 72 -23.79 2.07 -2.80
CA LYS A 72 -23.71 3.50 -2.45
C LYS A 72 -22.31 4.07 -2.61
N ILE A 73 -21.29 3.24 -2.46
CA ILE A 73 -19.88 3.62 -2.56
C ILE A 73 -19.08 2.54 -3.28
N LYS A 74 -17.91 2.91 -3.82
CA LYS A 74 -16.87 2.02 -4.32
C LYS A 74 -15.55 2.44 -3.68
N VAL A 75 -14.71 1.47 -3.30
CA VAL A 75 -13.32 1.71 -2.90
C VAL A 75 -12.44 1.41 -4.11
N VAL A 76 -11.55 2.34 -4.47
CA VAL A 76 -10.67 2.22 -5.64
C VAL A 76 -9.21 2.40 -5.23
N GLY A 77 -8.34 1.57 -5.82
CA GLY A 77 -6.90 1.77 -5.76
C GLY A 77 -6.50 2.91 -6.69
N ALA A 78 -5.47 3.67 -6.31
CA ALA A 78 -4.91 4.69 -7.18
C ALA A 78 -3.40 4.79 -6.97
N TYR A 79 -2.67 5.01 -8.05
CA TYR A 79 -1.23 5.22 -8.07
C TYR A 79 -0.90 6.56 -8.72
N TYR A 80 -0.23 7.43 -7.98
CA TYR A 80 0.27 8.72 -8.46
C TYR A 80 1.74 8.60 -8.85
N ASN A 81 2.10 9.01 -10.08
CA ASN A 81 3.50 9.17 -10.46
C ASN A 81 3.95 10.63 -10.29
N LEU A 82 5.26 10.85 -10.17
CA LEU A 82 5.80 12.20 -9.92
C LEU A 82 5.70 13.14 -11.13
N ASP A 83 5.34 12.61 -12.30
CA ASP A 83 5.00 13.39 -13.51
C ASP A 83 3.58 13.98 -13.47
N GLY A 84 2.81 13.71 -12.42
CA GLY A 84 1.48 14.30 -12.21
C GLY A 84 0.31 13.46 -12.71
N VAL A 85 0.54 12.21 -13.13
CA VAL A 85 -0.49 11.28 -13.61
C VAL A 85 -0.99 10.42 -12.46
N VAL A 86 -2.32 10.25 -12.40
CA VAL A 86 -2.97 9.29 -11.51
C VAL A 86 -3.58 8.17 -12.33
N ASN A 87 -3.17 6.93 -12.03
CA ASN A 87 -3.79 5.73 -12.56
C ASN A 87 -4.74 5.15 -11.51
N PHE A 88 -5.97 4.82 -11.91
CA PHE A 88 -6.96 4.20 -11.03
C PHE A 88 -7.04 2.70 -11.34
N ASN A 89 -6.93 1.87 -10.29
CA ASN A 89 -7.13 0.43 -10.37
C ASN A 89 -8.61 0.17 -10.10
N GLU A 90 -9.40 -0.03 -11.16
CA GLU A 90 -10.85 -0.23 -11.09
C GLU A 90 -11.31 -1.68 -10.98
#